data_AF-W4LJM5-F1
#
_entry.id   AF-W4LJM5-F1
#
_cell.length_a   1.000
_cell.length_b   1.000
_cell.length_c   1.000
_cell.angle_alpha   90.00
_cell.angle_beta   90.00
_cell.angle_gamma   90.00
#
_symmetry.space_group_name_H-M   'P 1'
#
loop_
_entity.id
_entity.type
_entity.pdbx_description
1 polymer ?
#
loop_
_entity_poly.entity_id
_entity_poly.type
_entity_poly.pdbx_seq_one_letter_code
_entity_poly.pdbx_strand_id
1 'polypeptide(L)'
;MTNHQFLLILAGVAEITPELSDKLYEVTGGDIEFNMCDGVAFVEFDRTASSLQNAVTSAINQVEGSGLGVRVVRVETEAANTIAKINADLLGMVSGQ
;
A
#
# COMPACT_ATOMS: atom_id res chain seq x y z
N MET A 1 -2.07 -3.28 20.94
CA MET A 1 -2.03 -3.16 19.46
C MET A 1 -1.58 -1.76 19.13
N THR A 2 -0.96 -1.58 17.97
CA THR A 2 -0.40 -0.30 17.51
C THR A 2 -0.99 0.01 16.14
N ASN A 3 -1.21 1.29 15.87
CA ASN A 3 -1.66 1.73 14.56
C ASN A 3 -0.49 1.78 13.57
N HIS A 4 -0.71 1.31 12.35
CA HIS A 4 0.30 1.22 11.30
C HIS A 4 -0.23 1.84 10.02
N GLN A 5 0.50 2.85 9.53
CA GLN A 5 0.22 3.52 8.26
C GLN A 5 1.20 3.05 7.18
N PHE A 6 0.66 2.62 6.05
CA PHE A 6 1.44 2.13 4.91
C PHE A 6 0.60 2.15 3.63
N LEU A 7 1.28 2.13 2.49
CA LEU A 7 0.66 2.05 1.18
C LEU A 7 0.95 0.69 0.53
N LEU A 8 -0.07 0.13 -0.11
CA LEU A 8 0.07 -0.98 -1.04
C LEU A 8 -0.08 -0.46 -2.47
N ILE A 9 0.95 -0.63 -3.29
CA ILE A 9 0.90 -0.32 -4.71
C ILE A 9 0.34 -1.53 -5.45
N LEU A 10 -0.66 -1.29 -6.30
CA LEU A 10 -1.44 -2.32 -6.96
C LEU A 10 -1.16 -2.41 -8.46
N ALA A 11 -1.23 -3.62 -8.98
CA ALA A 11 -1.30 -3.91 -10.41
C ALA A 11 -2.63 -4.61 -10.73
N GLY A 12 -3.06 -4.52 -11.99
CA GLY A 12 -4.33 -5.09 -12.46
C GLY A 12 -5.54 -4.15 -12.32
N VAL A 13 -5.32 -2.90 -11.89
CA VAL A 13 -6.34 -1.86 -11.80
C VAL A 13 -6.12 -0.85 -12.92
N ALA A 14 -7.03 -0.80 -13.89
CA ALA A 14 -7.01 0.19 -14.97
C ALA A 14 -7.77 1.48 -14.60
N GLU A 15 -8.81 1.37 -13.78
CA GLU A 15 -9.67 2.46 -13.33
C GLU A 15 -10.25 2.11 -11.95
N ILE A 16 -10.50 3.13 -11.13
CA ILE A 16 -11.21 2.97 -9.85
C ILE A 16 -12.72 3.04 -10.12
N THR A 17 -13.38 1.89 -10.08
CA THR A 17 -14.84 1.81 -10.15
C THR A 17 -15.45 1.75 -8.74
N PRO A 18 -16.71 2.20 -8.54
CA PRO A 18 -17.39 2.07 -7.26
C PRO A 18 -17.42 0.62 -6.75
N GLU A 19 -17.66 -0.35 -7.63
CA GLU A 19 -17.70 -1.77 -7.28
C GLU A 19 -16.35 -2.28 -6.74
N LEU A 20 -15.24 -1.85 -7.34
CA LEU A 20 -13.90 -2.18 -6.88
C LEU A 20 -13.61 -1.53 -5.52
N SER A 21 -13.92 -0.24 -5.38
CA SER A 21 -13.74 0.50 -4.12
C SER A 21 -14.56 -0.10 -2.98
N ASP A 22 -15.85 -0.33 -3.20
CA ASP A 22 -16.76 -0.90 -2.20
C ASP A 22 -16.29 -2.29 -1.77
N LYS A 23 -15.85 -3.11 -2.73
CA LYS A 23 -15.37 -4.45 -2.43
C LYS A 23 -14.07 -4.44 -1.63
N LEU A 24 -13.13 -3.57 -2.00
CA LEU A 24 -11.87 -3.41 -1.24
C LEU A 24 -12.15 -2.91 0.17
N TYR A 25 -13.04 -1.93 0.33
CA TYR A 25 -13.44 -1.40 1.63
C TYR A 25 -14.08 -2.48 2.52
N GLU A 26 -14.95 -3.32 1.95
CA GLU A 26 -15.57 -4.45 2.65
C GLU A 26 -14.53 -5.48 3.15
N VAL A 27 -13.63 -5.94 2.27
CA VAL A 27 -12.68 -7.02 2.61
C VAL A 27 -11.57 -6.58 3.56
N THR A 28 -11.23 -5.29 3.59
CA THR A 28 -10.22 -4.74 4.50
C THR A 28 -10.80 -4.37 5.86
N GLY A 29 -12.11 -4.21 5.97
CA GLY A 29 -12.78 -3.75 7.19
C GLY A 29 -12.85 -2.23 7.29
N GLY A 30 -12.70 -1.53 6.16
CA GLY A 30 -12.88 -0.08 6.04
C GLY A 30 -11.70 0.76 6.53
N ASP A 31 -10.56 0.15 6.82
CA ASP A 31 -9.35 0.82 7.30
C ASP A 31 -8.47 1.35 6.15
N ILE A 32 -9.09 1.74 5.04
CA ILE A 32 -8.40 2.09 3.80
C ILE A 32 -8.91 3.37 3.14
N GLU A 33 -8.01 4.01 2.40
CA GLU A 33 -8.32 4.95 1.32
C GLU A 33 -7.75 4.44 -0.01
N PHE A 34 -8.60 4.33 -1.02
CA PHE A 34 -8.23 3.83 -2.34
C PHE A 34 -8.10 4.97 -3.35
N ASN A 35 -6.91 5.09 -3.97
CA ASN A 35 -6.58 6.20 -4.85
C ASN A 35 -5.75 5.74 -6.06
N MET A 36 -5.66 6.61 -7.06
CA MET A 36 -4.84 6.39 -8.25
C MET A 36 -4.12 7.68 -8.62
N CYS A 37 -2.83 7.57 -8.91
CA CYS A 37 -2.00 8.68 -9.37
C CYS A 37 -1.22 8.24 -10.61
N ASP A 38 -1.27 9.02 -11.69
CA ASP A 38 -0.60 8.73 -12.96
C ASP A 38 -0.79 7.30 -13.48
N GLY A 39 -2.01 6.76 -13.34
CA GLY A 39 -2.37 5.40 -13.76
C GLY A 39 -1.88 4.29 -12.82
N VAL A 40 -1.27 4.64 -11.69
CA VAL A 40 -0.84 3.69 -10.65
C VAL A 40 -1.87 3.72 -9.52
N ALA A 41 -2.56 2.60 -9.34
CA ALA A 41 -3.48 2.39 -8.23
C ALA A 41 -2.73 2.06 -6.94
N PHE A 42 -3.17 2.63 -5.82
CA PHE A 42 -2.62 2.35 -4.51
C PHE A 42 -3.68 2.45 -3.42
N VAL A 43 -3.50 1.68 -2.36
CA VAL A 43 -4.36 1.71 -1.18
C VAL A 43 -3.54 2.13 0.02
N GLU A 44 -3.96 3.20 0.67
CA GLU A 44 -3.43 3.61 1.96
C GLU A 44 -4.19 2.90 3.08
N PHE A 45 -3.46 2.35 4.04
CA PHE A 45 -4.02 1.68 5.22
C PHE A 45 -3.75 2.49 6.48
N ASP A 46 -4.75 2.57 7.36
CA ASP A 46 -4.62 3.00 8.76
C ASP A 46 -5.03 1.83 9.67
N ARG A 47 -4.10 0.89 9.86
CA ARG A 47 -4.41 -0.44 10.41
C ARG A 47 -3.87 -0.65 11.81
N THR A 48 -4.76 -1.02 12.73
CA THR A 48 -4.37 -1.46 14.08
C THR A 48 -4.03 -2.96 14.12
N ALA A 49 -2.79 -3.30 14.50
CA ALA A 49 -2.34 -4.70 14.62
C ALA A 49 -1.35 -4.92 15.77
N SER A 50 -0.93 -6.16 15.98
CA SER A 50 0.11 -6.51 16.96
C SER A 50 1.53 -6.19 16.49
N SER A 51 1.75 -6.07 15.17
CA SER A 51 3.03 -5.70 14.57
C SER A 51 2.82 -5.18 13.14
N LEU A 52 3.82 -4.45 12.61
CA LEU A 52 3.81 -3.99 11.22
C LEU A 52 3.76 -5.16 10.23
N GLN A 53 4.51 -6.24 10.49
CA GLN A 53 4.50 -7.44 9.66
C GLN A 53 3.09 -8.05 9.57
N ASN A 54 2.38 -8.13 10.71
CA ASN A 54 1.03 -8.65 10.74
C ASN A 54 0.04 -7.71 10.00
N ALA A 55 0.17 -6.39 10.20
CA ALA A 55 -0.64 -5.39 9.49
C ALA A 55 -0.48 -5.51 7.97
N VAL A 56 0.75 -5.51 7.48
CA VAL A 56 1.05 -5.57 6.03
C VAL A 56 0.64 -6.92 5.44
N THR A 57 1.00 -8.04 6.07
CA THR A 57 0.71 -9.37 5.50
C THR A 57 -0.80 -9.65 5.46
N SER A 58 -1.55 -9.23 6.49
CA SER A 58 -3.01 -9.34 6.48
C SER A 58 -3.65 -8.46 5.40
N ALA A 59 -3.13 -7.25 5.18
CA ALA A 59 -3.62 -6.33 4.15
C ALA A 59 -3.42 -6.89 2.74
N ILE A 60 -2.23 -7.43 2.47
CA ILE A 60 -1.93 -8.10 1.19
C ILE A 60 -2.90 -9.26 0.95
N ASN A 61 -3.09 -10.13 1.95
CA ASN A 61 -3.99 -11.28 1.82
C ASN A 61 -5.45 -10.87 1.56
N GLN A 62 -5.94 -9.78 2.17
CA GLN A 62 -7.29 -9.28 1.92
C GLN A 62 -7.43 -8.69 0.51
N VAL A 63 -6.47 -7.90 0.07
CA VAL A 63 -6.49 -7.26 -1.26
C VAL A 63 -6.39 -8.30 -2.37
N GLU A 64 -5.39 -9.19 -2.32
CA GLU A 64 -5.19 -10.23 -3.35
C GLU A 64 -6.25 -11.33 -3.26
N GLY A 65 -6.75 -11.63 -2.05
CA GLY A 65 -7.82 -12.60 -1.81
C GLY A 65 -9.24 -12.10 -2.12
N SER A 66 -9.39 -10.84 -2.54
CA SER A 66 -10.69 -10.22 -2.84
C SER A 66 -11.43 -10.84 -4.03
N GLY A 67 -10.73 -11.58 -4.90
CA GLY A 67 -11.27 -12.12 -6.14
C GLY A 67 -11.35 -11.11 -7.29
N LEU A 68 -10.81 -9.90 -7.11
CA LEU A 68 -10.87 -8.80 -8.08
C LEU A 68 -9.75 -8.83 -9.12
N GLY A 69 -8.86 -9.83 -9.09
CA GLY A 69 -7.71 -9.93 -10.01
C GLY A 69 -6.61 -8.89 -9.74
N VAL A 70 -6.64 -8.24 -8.58
CA VAL A 70 -5.66 -7.25 -8.13
C VAL A 70 -4.45 -7.95 -7.53
N ARG A 71 -3.25 -7.40 -7.78
CA ARG A 71 -2.00 -7.87 -7.19
C ARG A 71 -1.26 -6.76 -6.50
N VAL A 72 -0.69 -7.03 -5.33
CA VAL A 72 0.20 -6.09 -4.64
C VAL A 72 1.61 -6.25 -5.21
N VAL A 73 2.18 -5.15 -5.71
CA VAL A 73 3.52 -5.15 -6.32
C VAL A 73 4.58 -4.50 -5.45
N ARG A 74 4.17 -3.63 -4.52
CA ARG A 74 5.09 -2.94 -3.60
C ARG A 74 4.37 -2.49 -2.34
N VAL A 75 5.12 -2.46 -1.23
CA VAL A 75 4.71 -1.85 0.03
C VAL A 75 5.56 -0.61 0.27
N GLU A 76 4.95 0.51 0.63
CA GLU A 76 5.66 1.73 1.00
C GLU A 76 5.24 2.26 2.37
N THR A 77 6.17 2.91 3.05
CA THR A 77 5.91 3.72 4.24
C THR A 77 6.78 4.97 4.19
N GLU A 78 6.34 6.05 4.83
CA GLU A 78 7.13 7.28 4.91
C GLU A 78 8.52 7.01 5.52
N ALA A 79 8.56 6.19 6.58
CA ALA A 79 9.81 5.81 7.23
C ALA A 79 10.75 5.02 6.30
N ALA A 80 10.23 4.03 5.56
CA ALA A 80 11.03 3.24 4.63
C ALA A 80 11.56 4.11 3.47
N ASN A 81 10.73 5.00 2.94
CA ASN A 81 11.11 5.93 1.88
C ASN A 81 12.18 6.93 2.37
N THR A 82 12.04 7.45 3.60
CA THR A 82 13.03 8.33 4.22
C THR A 82 14.37 7.62 4.44
N ILE A 83 14.35 6.40 4.98
CA ILE A 83 15.57 5.59 5.18
C ILE A 83 16.23 5.26 3.83
N ALA A 84 15.45 4.91 2.81
CA ALA A 84 15.97 4.62 1.47
C ALA A 84 16.68 5.85 0.88
N LYS A 85 16.13 7.06 1.05
CA LYS A 85 16.78 8.30 0.62
C LYS A 85 18.11 8.54 1.35
N ILE A 86 18.13 8.40 2.67
CA ILE A 86 19.36 8.53 3.48
C ILE A 86 20.42 7.52 3.00
N ASN A 87 20.03 6.27 2.75
CA ASN A 87 20.94 5.25 2.23
C ASN A 87 21.48 5.60 0.84
N ALA A 88 20.64 6.14 -0.05
CA ALA A 88 21.06 6.56 -1.37
C ALA A 88 22.06 7.74 -1.31
N ASP A 89 21.83 8.70 -0.41
CA ASP A 89 22.72 9.84 -0.17
C ASP A 89 24.09 9.35 0.34
N LEU A 90 24.11 8.42 1.30
CA LEU A 90 25.34 7.81 1.83
C LEU A 90 26.16 7.08 0.76
N LEU A 91 25.48 6.49 -0.24
CA LEU A 91 26.11 5.79 -1.35
C LEU A 91 26.50 6.72 -2.52
N GLY A 92 26.24 8.03 -2.40
CA GLY A 92 26.53 9.01 -3.45
C GLY A 92 25.65 8.89 -4.69
N MET A 93 24.52 8.18 -4.60
CA MET A 93 23.65 7.88 -5.75
C MET A 93 22.76 9.07 -6.16
N VAL A 94 22.63 10.10 -5.31
CA VAL A 94 21.74 11.26 -5.54
C VAL A 94 22.52 12.52 -5.98
N SER A 95 23.75 12.37 -6.47
CA SER A 95 24.51 13.49 -7.05
C SER A 95 24.14 13.67 -8.53
N GLY A 96 22.96 14.25 -8.80
CA GLY A 96 22.54 14.52 -10.17
C GLY A 96 21.15 15.10 -10.33
N GLN A 97 20.92 16.32 -9.83
CA GLN A 97 20.06 17.30 -10.50
C GLN A 97 20.43 18.72 -10.08
#